data_AF-A0AAI7ZDV1-F1
#
_entry.id   AF-A0AAI7ZDV1-F1
#
_cell.length_a   1.000
_cell.length_b   1.000
_cell.length_c   1.000
_cell.angle_alpha   90.00
_cell.angle_beta   90.00
_cell.angle_gamma   90.00
#
_symmetry.space_group_name_H-M   'P 1'
#
loop_
_entity.id
_entity.type
_entity.pdbx_description
1 polymer ?
#
loop_
_entity_poly.entity_id
_entity_poly.type
_entity_poly.pdbx_seq_one_letter_code
_entity_poly.pdbx_strand_id
1 'polypeptide(L)'
;MKYIWIVILAAGFAAVSDRAEAVAIRCETCQVDGDFRAEAVRAGPGTHIVYSVSNNLVQQWYVGSGGGGGTVPARAGAASTPVVRKQTAPGGATQEISKAHTFHVIAGGTIRPIYNIPVAMLGLNPDAREKTAYDYVTDTNLRGMVEGAAGSSVLIDKVTGSSVMGALTDLLQLVTNYTGVRDQARLIFRIVFKDGSYVSVIVDLAQANGKSEPGSERTAAGQTIPKQASELSGTWTNYGGDNLAPMVALIQRFGGTVSFSGSGGTGGTITRIVCVTQTCTVERSAY
;
A
#
# COMPACT_ATOMS: atom_id res chain seq x y z
N MET A 1 -71.95 -19.53 -17.48
CA MET A 1 -71.06 -19.46 -18.66
C MET A 1 -70.10 -18.30 -18.43
N LYS A 2 -68.79 -18.57 -18.32
CA LYS A 2 -67.74 -18.06 -19.24
C LYS A 2 -67.42 -16.55 -19.04
N TYR A 3 -66.23 -16.06 -18.65
CA TYR A 3 -64.85 -16.53 -18.67
C TYR A 3 -64.02 -15.79 -17.59
N ILE A 4 -63.10 -16.49 -16.93
CA ILE A 4 -62.02 -15.91 -16.11
C ILE A 4 -60.87 -15.55 -17.05
N TRP A 5 -60.47 -14.28 -17.11
CA TRP A 5 -59.27 -13.84 -17.82
C TRP A 5 -58.07 -13.95 -16.88
N ILE A 6 -57.19 -14.92 -17.16
CA ILE A 6 -55.87 -15.03 -16.54
C ILE A 6 -54.93 -14.10 -17.31
N VAL A 7 -54.48 -13.02 -16.67
CA VAL A 7 -53.39 -12.19 -17.17
C VAL A 7 -52.08 -12.93 -16.86
N ILE A 8 -51.48 -13.54 -17.89
CA ILE A 8 -50.12 -14.08 -17.80
C ILE A 8 -49.16 -12.90 -17.82
N LEU A 9 -48.68 -12.51 -16.64
CA LEU A 9 -47.53 -11.62 -16.48
C LEU A 9 -46.29 -12.37 -16.97
N ALA A 10 -45.87 -12.08 -18.20
CA ALA A 10 -44.54 -12.44 -18.68
C ALA A 10 -43.51 -11.64 -17.87
N ALA A 11 -43.01 -12.24 -16.79
CA ALA A 11 -41.81 -11.78 -16.11
C ALA A 11 -40.62 -12.00 -17.05
N GLY A 12 -40.38 -11.03 -17.92
CA GLY A 12 -39.12 -10.90 -18.63
C GLY A 12 -38.03 -10.71 -17.59
N PHE A 13 -37.31 -11.79 -17.28
CA PHE A 13 -35.99 -11.70 -16.66
C PHE A 13 -35.12 -10.89 -17.63
N ALA A 14 -35.01 -9.58 -17.38
CA ALA A 14 -33.92 -8.80 -17.91
C ALA A 14 -32.65 -9.44 -17.35
N ALA A 15 -31.95 -10.21 -18.19
CA ALA A 15 -30.59 -10.62 -17.89
C ALA A 15 -29.83 -9.34 -17.58
N VAL A 16 -29.49 -9.15 -16.31
CA VAL A 16 -28.50 -8.17 -15.90
C VAL A 16 -27.22 -8.68 -16.53
N SER A 17 -26.90 -8.14 -17.71
CA SER A 17 -25.57 -8.23 -18.27
C SER A 17 -24.69 -7.54 -17.24
N ASP A 18 -24.05 -8.31 -16.36
CA ASP A 18 -22.87 -7.86 -15.64
C ASP A 18 -21.95 -7.31 -16.72
N ARG A 19 -21.88 -5.99 -16.82
CA ARG A 19 -20.88 -5.33 -17.64
C ARG A 19 -19.58 -5.72 -16.97
N ALA A 20 -18.92 -6.71 -17.53
CA ALA A 20 -17.59 -7.14 -17.11
C ALA A 20 -16.72 -5.88 -17.08
N GLU A 21 -16.49 -5.40 -15.86
CA GLU A 21 -15.79 -4.16 -15.60
C GLU A 21 -14.37 -4.34 -16.13
N ALA A 22 -13.86 -3.35 -16.84
CA ALA A 22 -12.54 -3.47 -17.41
C ALA A 22 -11.51 -3.43 -16.27
N VAL A 23 -10.87 -4.56 -15.96
CA VAL A 23 -9.91 -4.65 -14.86
C VAL A 23 -8.51 -4.37 -15.40
N ALA A 24 -7.80 -3.46 -14.73
CA ALA A 24 -6.37 -3.27 -14.92
C ALA A 24 -5.58 -4.27 -14.08
N ILE A 25 -4.64 -4.99 -14.70
CA ILE A 25 -3.90 -6.09 -14.08
C ILE A 25 -2.41 -5.83 -14.22
N ARG A 26 -1.74 -5.70 -13.07
CA ARG A 26 -0.29 -5.57 -13.01
C ARG A 26 0.38 -6.94 -13.08
N CYS A 27 1.25 -7.14 -14.07
CA CYS A 27 2.04 -8.35 -14.26
C CYS A 27 3.48 -8.00 -14.62
N GLU A 28 4.36 -7.89 -13.62
CA GLU A 28 5.78 -7.54 -13.86
C GLU A 28 6.61 -8.68 -14.47
N THR A 29 6.10 -9.90 -14.42
CA THR A 29 6.72 -11.07 -15.05
C THR A 29 6.30 -11.25 -16.51
N CYS A 30 5.28 -10.52 -16.98
CA CYS A 30 4.80 -10.64 -18.35
C CYS A 30 5.77 -9.94 -19.30
N GLN A 31 6.30 -10.71 -20.26
CA GLN A 31 7.26 -10.22 -21.25
C GLN A 31 6.76 -10.43 -22.69
N VAL A 32 6.01 -11.51 -22.93
CA VAL A 32 5.49 -11.85 -24.25
C VAL A 32 3.97 -11.90 -24.26
N ASP A 33 3.35 -11.75 -25.44
CA ASP A 33 1.89 -11.77 -25.63
C ASP A 33 1.18 -12.93 -24.92
N GLY A 34 1.82 -14.11 -24.86
CA GLY A 34 1.29 -15.29 -24.18
C GLY A 34 1.06 -15.07 -22.68
N ASP A 35 1.94 -14.33 -22.02
CA ASP A 35 1.87 -14.05 -20.58
C ASP A 35 0.70 -13.10 -20.29
N PHE A 36 0.62 -11.98 -21.04
CA PHE A 36 -0.46 -11.01 -20.92
C PHE A 36 -1.83 -11.64 -21.21
N ARG A 37 -1.88 -12.54 -22.20
CA ARG A 37 -3.08 -13.30 -22.52
C ARG A 37 -3.49 -14.22 -21.37
N ALA A 38 -2.54 -14.97 -20.81
CA ALA A 38 -2.82 -15.89 -19.71
C ALA A 38 -3.39 -15.15 -18.49
N GLU A 39 -2.85 -13.97 -18.21
CA GLU A 39 -3.33 -13.08 -17.15
C GLU A 39 -4.76 -12.58 -17.38
N ALA A 40 -5.05 -12.10 -18.59
CA ALA A 40 -6.40 -11.68 -18.94
C ALA A 40 -7.40 -12.84 -18.83
N VAL A 41 -7.03 -14.05 -19.28
CA VAL A 41 -7.88 -15.25 -19.16
C VAL A 41 -8.12 -15.63 -17.69
N ARG A 42 -7.08 -15.51 -16.85
CA ARG A 42 -7.16 -15.80 -15.41
C ARG A 42 -8.11 -14.85 -14.68
N ALA A 43 -8.18 -13.59 -15.11
CA ALA A 43 -9.13 -12.62 -14.58
C ALA A 43 -10.59 -12.89 -14.99
N GLY A 44 -10.81 -13.76 -15.97
CA GLY A 44 -12.15 -14.18 -16.39
C GLY A 44 -12.74 -13.32 -17.53
N PRO A 45 -14.04 -13.46 -17.80
CA PRO A 45 -14.70 -12.73 -18.90
C PRO A 45 -14.62 -11.21 -18.70
N GLY A 46 -14.35 -10.47 -19.78
CA GLY A 46 -14.23 -9.01 -19.75
C GLY A 46 -13.15 -8.45 -20.66
N THR A 47 -13.02 -7.13 -20.67
CA THR A 47 -11.92 -6.42 -21.35
C THR A 47 -10.88 -6.03 -20.33
N HIS A 48 -9.70 -6.63 -20.38
CA HIS A 48 -8.65 -6.41 -19.38
C HIS A 48 -7.49 -5.64 -19.96
N ILE A 49 -6.94 -4.70 -19.18
CA ILE A 49 -5.68 -4.03 -19.49
C ILE A 49 -4.59 -4.66 -18.64
N VAL A 50 -3.70 -5.44 -19.24
CA VAL A 50 -2.61 -6.10 -18.54
C VAL A 50 -1.31 -5.35 -18.83
N TYR A 51 -0.54 -5.02 -17.80
CA TYR A 51 0.63 -4.15 -17.92
C TYR A 51 1.81 -4.56 -17.05
N SER A 52 3.01 -4.18 -17.47
CA SER A 52 4.25 -4.23 -16.70
C SER A 52 4.89 -2.83 -16.69
N VAL A 53 5.11 -2.30 -15.49
CA VAL A 53 5.80 -1.01 -15.33
C VAL A 53 7.30 -1.19 -15.54
N SER A 54 7.89 -2.30 -15.06
CA SER A 54 9.33 -2.55 -15.22
C SER A 54 9.72 -2.72 -16.68
N ASN A 55 8.91 -3.41 -17.48
CA ASN A 55 9.19 -3.68 -18.89
C ASN A 55 8.63 -2.62 -19.84
N ASN A 56 7.89 -1.62 -19.34
CA ASN A 56 7.19 -0.61 -20.15
C ASN A 56 6.23 -1.21 -21.18
N LEU A 57 5.42 -2.19 -20.77
CA LEU A 57 4.52 -2.92 -21.65
C LEU A 57 3.06 -2.80 -21.18
N VAL A 58 2.15 -2.65 -22.13
CA VAL A 58 0.70 -2.68 -21.89
C VAL A 58 0.00 -3.39 -23.03
N GLN A 59 -0.97 -4.24 -22.71
CA GLN A 59 -1.80 -4.94 -23.68
C GLN A 59 -3.26 -4.95 -23.22
N GLN A 60 -4.18 -4.80 -24.17
CA GLN A 60 -5.60 -4.97 -23.91
C GLN A 60 -6.07 -6.30 -24.49
N TRP A 61 -6.83 -7.04 -23.70
CA TRP A 61 -7.35 -8.34 -24.07
C TRP A 61 -8.83 -8.43 -23.75
N TYR A 62 -9.62 -8.81 -24.74
CA TYR A 62 -11.01 -9.18 -24.54
C TYR A 62 -11.11 -10.70 -24.33
N VAL A 63 -11.78 -11.12 -23.27
CA VAL A 63 -12.09 -12.50 -22.92
C VAL A 63 -13.61 -12.65 -22.93
N GLY A 64 -14.14 -13.29 -23.97
CA GLY A 64 -15.56 -13.58 -24.10
C GLY A 64 -15.88 -15.04 -23.86
N SER A 65 -17.09 -15.34 -23.37
CA SER A 65 -17.67 -16.68 -23.45
C SER A 65 -17.92 -17.02 -24.92
N GLY A 66 -17.42 -18.16 -25.39
CA GLY A 66 -17.53 -18.56 -26.79
C GLY A 66 -18.98 -18.82 -27.21
N GLY A 67 -19.62 -17.81 -27.79
CA GLY A 67 -20.85 -17.94 -28.57
C GLY A 67 -20.55 -17.62 -30.03
N GLY A 68 -20.08 -18.62 -30.78
CA GLY A 68 -19.82 -18.46 -32.21
C GLY A 68 -21.13 -18.18 -32.95
N GLY A 69 -21.22 -17.00 -33.59
CA GLY A 69 -22.11 -16.79 -34.71
C GLY A 69 -21.66 -17.69 -35.87
N GLY A 70 -22.18 -18.91 -35.90
CA GLY A 70 -21.90 -19.91 -36.91
C GLY A 70 -22.82 -21.10 -36.66
N THR A 71 -23.75 -21.34 -37.58
CA THR A 71 -24.73 -22.42 -37.58
C THR A 71 -24.05 -23.79 -37.77
N VAL A 72 -23.35 -24.27 -36.74
CA VAL A 72 -22.87 -25.65 -36.66
C VAL A 72 -23.38 -26.22 -35.34
N PRO A 73 -24.14 -27.33 -35.32
CA PRO A 73 -24.68 -27.87 -34.08
C PRO A 73 -23.53 -28.27 -33.15
N ALA A 74 -23.49 -27.62 -31.98
CA ALA A 74 -22.51 -27.88 -30.94
C ALA A 74 -22.61 -29.34 -30.47
N ARG A 75 -21.48 -30.05 -30.50
CA ARG A 75 -21.34 -31.36 -29.85
C ARG A 75 -21.43 -31.13 -28.34
N ALA A 76 -22.51 -31.60 -27.71
CA ALA A 76 -22.69 -31.55 -26.26
C ALA A 76 -21.48 -32.19 -25.56
N GLY A 77 -20.77 -31.39 -24.75
CA GLY A 77 -19.64 -31.84 -23.92
C GLY A 77 -18.29 -31.17 -24.17
N ALA A 78 -18.14 -30.30 -25.18
CA ALA A 78 -16.93 -29.50 -25.31
C ALA A 78 -17.01 -28.25 -24.42
N ALA A 79 -16.09 -28.10 -23.45
CA ALA A 79 -15.93 -26.86 -22.71
C ALA A 79 -15.72 -25.72 -23.74
N SER A 80 -16.60 -24.72 -23.73
CA SER A 80 -16.49 -23.58 -24.65
C SER A 80 -15.17 -22.88 -24.38
N THR A 81 -14.19 -23.02 -25.28
CA THR A 81 -12.93 -22.29 -25.17
C THR A 81 -13.27 -20.80 -25.18
N PRO A 82 -12.81 -20.00 -24.19
CA PRO A 82 -13.08 -18.58 -24.18
C PRO A 82 -12.51 -17.94 -25.45
N VAL A 83 -13.29 -17.04 -26.07
CA VAL A 83 -12.82 -16.23 -27.19
C VAL A 83 -11.89 -15.18 -26.60
N VAL A 84 -10.61 -15.30 -26.88
CA VAL A 84 -9.60 -14.36 -26.38
C VAL A 84 -9.04 -13.56 -27.55
N ARG A 85 -9.23 -12.24 -27.54
CA ARG A 85 -8.82 -11.35 -28.63
C ARG A 85 -7.95 -10.23 -28.09
N LYS A 86 -6.78 -10.04 -28.70
CA LYS A 86 -5.94 -8.86 -28.46
C LYS A 86 -6.62 -7.65 -29.08
N GLN A 87 -6.67 -6.56 -28.34
CA GLN A 87 -7.16 -5.27 -28.79
C GLN A 87 -6.03 -4.24 -28.69
N THR A 88 -6.15 -3.16 -29.46
CA THR A 88 -5.25 -2.01 -29.33
C THR A 88 -5.49 -1.37 -27.96
N ALA A 89 -4.43 -1.26 -27.15
CA ALA A 89 -4.52 -0.58 -25.87
C ALA A 89 -4.86 0.91 -26.06
N PRO A 90 -5.59 1.55 -25.13
CA PRO A 90 -5.91 2.96 -25.23
C PRO A 90 -4.62 3.79 -25.16
N GLY A 91 -4.48 4.82 -25.98
CA GLY A 91 -3.28 5.66 -26.00
C GLY A 91 -2.92 6.24 -24.62
N GLY A 92 -3.94 6.58 -23.81
CA GLY A 92 -3.76 7.04 -22.44
C GLY A 92 -3.15 5.99 -21.50
N ALA A 93 -3.48 4.70 -21.66
CA ALA A 93 -2.89 3.62 -20.88
C ALA A 93 -1.41 3.42 -21.24
N THR A 94 -1.07 3.49 -22.54
CA THR A 94 0.31 3.44 -23.00
C THR A 94 1.13 4.61 -22.46
N GLN A 95 0.56 5.82 -22.45
CA GLN A 95 1.23 7.01 -21.92
C GLN A 95 1.41 6.92 -20.39
N GLU A 96 0.40 6.43 -19.66
CA GLU A 96 0.48 6.19 -18.21
C GLU A 96 1.61 5.22 -17.85
N ILE A 97 1.68 4.07 -18.52
CA ILE A 97 2.74 3.08 -18.27
C ILE A 97 4.12 3.61 -18.69
N SER A 98 4.21 4.36 -19.79
CA SER A 98 5.48 4.97 -20.19
C SER A 98 6.01 5.96 -19.16
N LYS A 99 5.17 6.84 -18.63
CA LYS A 99 5.59 7.79 -17.58
C LYS A 99 5.88 7.10 -16.26
N ALA A 100 5.08 6.10 -15.90
CA ALA A 100 5.32 5.27 -14.72
C ALA A 100 6.65 4.50 -14.82
N HIS A 101 6.99 3.98 -16.00
CA HIS A 101 8.27 3.33 -16.26
C HIS A 101 9.43 4.32 -16.11
N THR A 102 9.33 5.53 -16.68
CA THR A 102 10.36 6.57 -16.50
C THR A 102 10.58 6.89 -15.02
N PHE A 103 9.50 7.08 -14.25
CA PHE A 103 9.60 7.28 -12.81
C PHE A 103 10.22 6.07 -12.10
N HIS A 104 9.80 4.85 -12.45
CA HIS A 104 10.35 3.60 -11.92
C HIS A 104 11.86 3.51 -12.13
N VAL A 105 12.38 3.81 -13.32
CA VAL A 105 13.81 3.78 -13.62
C VAL A 105 14.57 4.84 -12.83
N ILE A 106 14.10 6.10 -12.86
CA ILE A 106 14.78 7.22 -12.17
C ILE A 106 14.76 7.03 -10.65
N ALA A 107 13.70 6.46 -10.09
CA ALA A 107 13.54 6.20 -8.66
C ALA A 107 14.19 4.87 -8.20
N GLY A 108 15.00 4.23 -9.04
CA GLY A 108 15.79 3.05 -8.65
C GLY A 108 15.04 1.72 -8.68
N GLY A 109 14.10 1.56 -9.61
CA GLY A 109 13.36 0.31 -9.82
C GLY A 109 12.05 0.21 -9.03
N THR A 110 11.46 1.32 -8.60
CA THR A 110 10.19 1.32 -7.86
C THR A 110 9.36 2.55 -8.15
N ILE A 111 8.03 2.39 -8.13
CA ILE A 111 7.08 3.52 -8.14
C ILE A 111 6.74 4.00 -6.71
N ARG A 112 7.36 3.40 -5.70
CA ARG A 112 7.24 3.75 -4.29
C ARG A 112 8.62 3.82 -3.63
N PRO A 113 9.49 4.76 -4.04
CA PRO A 113 10.81 4.87 -3.43
C PRO A 113 10.70 5.27 -1.96
N ILE A 114 11.56 4.68 -1.13
CA ILE A 114 11.67 4.98 0.29
C ILE A 114 13.02 5.66 0.52
N TYR A 115 12.98 6.89 1.04
CA TYR A 115 14.17 7.64 1.44
C TYR A 115 14.28 7.66 2.95
N ASN A 116 15.41 7.19 3.49
CA ASN A 116 15.69 7.27 4.93
C ASN A 116 16.19 8.68 5.25
N ILE A 117 15.41 9.43 6.01
CA ILE A 117 15.70 10.82 6.39
C ILE A 117 15.91 10.88 7.90
N PRO A 118 17.13 11.15 8.39
CA PRO A 118 17.35 11.43 9.81
C PRO A 118 16.52 12.63 10.26
N VAL A 119 15.92 12.57 11.45
CA VAL A 119 15.12 13.68 12.02
C VAL A 119 15.91 15.01 12.08
N ALA A 120 17.24 14.93 12.19
CA ALA A 120 18.14 16.08 12.14
C ALA A 120 18.09 16.86 10.81
N MET A 121 17.71 16.23 9.70
CA MET A 121 17.60 16.88 8.39
C MET A 121 16.29 17.65 8.22
N LEU A 122 15.29 17.42 9.08
CA LEU A 122 13.98 18.07 9.01
C LEU A 122 13.99 19.54 9.45
N GLY A 123 15.10 20.04 10.00
CA GLY A 123 15.20 21.43 10.45
C GLY A 123 14.29 21.79 11.64
N LEU A 124 13.85 20.79 12.41
CA LEU A 124 13.01 20.98 13.58
C LEU A 124 13.80 21.61 14.76
N ASN A 125 13.06 22.14 15.73
CA ASN A 125 13.66 22.66 16.97
C ASN A 125 14.44 21.56 17.72
N PRO A 126 15.40 21.93 18.60
CA PRO A 126 16.24 20.96 19.30
C PRO A 126 15.44 19.92 20.09
N ASP A 127 14.36 20.35 20.77
CA ASP A 127 13.54 19.46 21.59
C ASP A 127 12.85 18.38 20.77
N ALA A 128 12.30 18.73 19.59
CA ALA A 128 11.64 17.80 18.68
C ALA A 128 12.62 16.82 18.02
N ARG A 129 13.88 17.22 17.84
CA ARG A 129 14.94 16.35 17.28
C ARG A 129 15.39 15.25 18.25
N GLU A 130 15.19 15.45 19.53
CA GLU A 130 15.53 14.50 20.60
C GLU A 130 14.38 13.51 20.89
N LYS A 131 13.24 13.67 20.20
CA LYS A 131 12.07 12.79 20.32
C LYS A 131 12.24 11.49 19.54
N THR A 132 11.37 10.54 19.85
CA THR A 132 11.32 9.20 19.27
C THR A 132 10.01 8.96 18.51
N ALA A 133 9.91 7.84 17.80
CA ALA A 133 8.64 7.42 17.21
C ALA A 133 7.54 7.18 18.25
N TYR A 134 7.89 6.88 19.51
CA TYR A 134 6.92 6.78 20.61
C TYR A 134 6.30 8.14 20.94
N ASP A 135 7.12 9.19 20.99
CA ASP A 135 6.64 10.55 21.19
C ASP A 135 5.77 10.98 20.01
N TYR A 136 6.20 10.66 18.78
CA TYR A 136 5.46 10.98 17.55
C TYR A 136 4.03 10.44 17.56
N VAL A 137 3.84 9.20 18.03
CA VAL A 137 2.52 8.58 18.14
C VAL A 137 1.61 9.33 19.10
N THR A 138 2.17 9.87 20.18
CA THR A 138 1.40 10.41 21.30
C THR A 138 1.28 11.94 21.32
N ASP A 139 2.13 12.63 20.58
CA ASP A 139 2.18 14.09 20.49
C ASP A 139 1.74 14.55 19.09
N THR A 140 0.55 15.14 19.03
CA THR A 140 -0.02 15.65 17.78
C THR A 140 0.75 16.87 17.23
N ASN A 141 1.37 17.68 18.10
CA ASN A 141 2.17 18.81 17.66
C ASN A 141 3.47 18.33 17.03
N LEU A 142 4.14 17.34 17.64
CA LEU A 142 5.33 16.71 17.06
C LEU A 142 5.01 16.08 15.71
N ARG A 143 3.90 15.35 15.61
CA ARG A 143 3.44 14.80 14.33
C ARG A 143 3.25 15.87 13.27
N GLY A 144 2.54 16.96 13.60
CA GLY A 144 2.33 18.08 12.67
C GLY A 144 3.64 18.74 12.22
N MET A 145 4.60 18.90 13.14
CA MET A 145 5.92 19.45 12.80
C MET A 145 6.69 18.55 11.82
N VAL A 146 6.72 17.23 12.07
CA VAL A 146 7.41 16.27 11.21
C VAL A 146 6.71 16.13 9.84
N GLU A 147 5.38 16.04 9.81
CA GLU A 147 4.58 15.96 8.58
C GLU A 147 4.73 17.24 7.72
N GLY A 148 4.71 18.42 8.35
CA GLY A 148 4.95 19.69 7.68
C GLY A 148 6.38 19.78 7.12
N ALA A 149 7.39 19.38 7.90
CA ALA A 149 8.77 19.38 7.44
C ALA A 149 9.01 18.37 6.29
N ALA A 150 8.41 17.18 6.38
CA ALA A 150 8.49 16.15 5.35
C ALA A 150 7.84 16.57 4.02
N GLY A 151 6.79 17.39 4.07
CA GLY A 151 6.13 17.97 2.90
C GLY A 151 6.84 19.19 2.30
N SER A 152 7.89 19.71 2.95
CA SER A 152 8.61 20.89 2.47
C SER A 152 9.31 20.62 1.14
N SER A 153 9.03 21.45 0.13
CA SER A 153 9.67 21.37 -1.19
C SER A 153 11.19 21.42 -1.12
N VAL A 154 11.74 22.18 -0.17
CA VAL A 154 13.19 22.28 0.07
C VAL A 154 13.79 20.95 0.51
N LEU A 155 13.12 20.25 1.44
CA LEU A 155 13.59 18.94 1.89
C LEU A 155 13.44 17.91 0.77
N ILE A 156 12.30 17.94 0.09
CA ILE A 156 12.00 17.00 -0.99
C ILE A 156 13.06 17.10 -2.09
N ASP A 157 13.32 18.30 -2.62
CA ASP A 157 14.33 18.50 -3.67
C ASP A 157 15.73 18.08 -3.21
N LYS A 158 16.09 18.40 -1.96
CA LYS A 158 17.39 18.01 -1.37
C LYS A 158 17.58 16.50 -1.28
N VAL A 159 16.51 15.73 -1.03
CA VAL A 159 16.59 14.27 -0.79
C VAL A 159 16.38 13.47 -2.06
N THR A 160 15.40 13.84 -2.89
CA THR A 160 15.04 13.09 -4.09
C THR A 160 15.76 13.57 -5.34
N GLY A 161 16.16 14.84 -5.38
CA GLY A 161 16.66 15.51 -6.56
C GLY A 161 15.57 15.87 -7.57
N SER A 162 15.90 16.78 -8.48
CA SER A 162 14.98 17.35 -9.46
C SER A 162 14.48 16.33 -10.50
N SER A 163 15.29 15.35 -10.88
CA SER A 163 14.91 14.32 -11.87
C SER A 163 13.76 13.42 -11.38
N VAL A 164 13.80 13.00 -10.11
CA VAL A 164 12.73 12.18 -9.50
C VAL A 164 11.44 12.97 -9.41
N MET A 165 11.54 14.24 -9.01
CA MET A 165 10.41 15.15 -8.88
C MET A 165 9.76 15.48 -10.21
N GLY A 166 10.56 15.74 -11.25
CA GLY A 166 10.08 15.95 -12.61
C GLY A 166 9.32 14.72 -13.11
N ALA A 167 9.92 13.52 -12.98
CA ALA A 167 9.29 12.28 -13.44
C ALA A 167 7.98 11.95 -12.71
N LEU A 168 7.93 12.18 -11.39
CA LEU A 168 6.69 12.00 -10.63
C LEU A 168 5.62 13.03 -11.01
N THR A 169 5.99 14.31 -11.14
CA THR A 169 5.07 15.37 -11.54
C THR A 169 4.47 15.08 -12.91
N ASP A 170 5.31 14.66 -13.86
CA ASP A 170 4.89 14.24 -15.20
C ASP A 170 3.85 13.12 -15.16
N LEU A 171 4.05 12.12 -14.30
CA LEU A 171 3.10 11.01 -14.11
C LEU A 171 1.79 11.50 -13.47
N LEU A 172 1.87 12.32 -12.42
CA LEU A 172 0.70 12.81 -11.69
C LEU A 172 -0.14 13.81 -12.50
N GLN A 173 0.47 14.56 -13.43
CA GLN A 173 -0.22 15.48 -14.33
C GLN A 173 -1.00 14.79 -15.46
N LEU A 174 -0.89 13.46 -15.60
CA LEU A 174 -1.73 12.73 -16.56
C LEU A 174 -3.21 12.85 -16.18
N VAL A 175 -4.00 13.30 -17.14
CA VAL A 175 -5.46 13.40 -17.01
C VAL A 175 -6.11 12.01 -16.91
N THR A 176 -5.51 11.00 -17.55
CA THR A 176 -6.02 9.62 -17.59
C THR A 176 -5.38 8.73 -16.53
N ASN A 177 -6.16 7.79 -16.00
CA ASN A 177 -5.73 6.78 -15.02
C ASN A 177 -6.40 5.44 -15.35
N TYR A 178 -6.05 4.88 -16.51
CA TYR A 178 -6.63 3.62 -16.99
C TYR A 178 -6.14 2.42 -16.18
N THR A 179 -4.89 2.49 -15.68
CA THR A 179 -4.27 1.37 -14.97
C THR A 179 -4.26 1.53 -13.45
N GLY A 180 -4.59 2.72 -12.93
CA GLY A 180 -4.50 3.02 -11.51
C GLY A 180 -3.06 3.18 -11.01
N VAL A 181 -2.05 3.16 -11.89
CA VAL A 181 -0.64 3.21 -11.52
C VAL A 181 -0.26 4.59 -11.04
N ARG A 182 -0.85 5.63 -11.63
CA ARG A 182 -0.67 7.02 -11.19
C ARG A 182 -1.00 7.17 -9.71
N ASP A 183 -2.12 6.62 -9.25
CA ASP A 183 -2.56 6.73 -7.85
C ASP A 183 -1.74 5.83 -6.90
N GLN A 184 -1.03 4.83 -7.43
CA GLN A 184 -0.11 4.00 -6.67
C GLN A 184 1.26 4.65 -6.48
N ALA A 185 1.68 5.52 -7.41
CA ALA A 185 2.97 6.18 -7.36
C ALA A 185 3.03 7.19 -6.22
N ARG A 186 3.98 7.00 -5.29
CA ARG A 186 4.14 7.89 -4.14
C ARG A 186 5.56 7.89 -3.61
N LEU A 187 6.03 9.04 -3.17
CA LEU A 187 7.31 9.17 -2.46
C LEU A 187 7.08 8.89 -0.98
N ILE A 188 7.96 8.09 -0.38
CA ILE A 188 7.88 7.74 1.03
C ILE A 188 9.15 8.20 1.73
N PHE A 189 9.00 9.05 2.73
CA PHE A 189 10.08 9.47 3.61
C PHE A 189 10.01 8.67 4.89
N ARG A 190 10.98 7.78 5.10
CA ARG A 190 11.18 7.10 6.38
C ARG A 190 11.97 8.04 7.27
N ILE A 191 11.27 8.70 8.19
CA ILE A 191 11.87 9.58 9.18
C ILE A 191 12.48 8.71 10.27
N VAL A 192 13.81 8.74 10.40
CA VAL A 192 14.57 7.99 11.39
C VAL A 192 14.91 8.91 12.56
N PHE A 193 14.38 8.61 13.73
CA PHE A 193 14.65 9.34 14.97
C PHE A 193 16.01 8.96 15.56
N LYS A 194 16.45 9.71 16.57
CA LYS A 194 17.79 9.58 17.15
C LYS A 194 18.05 8.20 17.77
N ASP A 195 17.03 7.58 18.34
CA ASP A 195 17.08 6.24 18.93
C ASP A 195 17.01 5.11 17.88
N GLY A 196 16.92 5.44 16.58
CA GLY A 196 16.79 4.50 15.48
C GLY A 196 15.35 4.07 15.19
N SER A 197 14.38 4.43 16.05
CA SER A 197 12.96 4.26 15.74
C SER A 197 12.56 5.10 14.53
N TYR A 198 11.51 4.71 13.82
CA TYR A 198 11.13 5.40 12.60
C TYR A 198 9.63 5.42 12.32
N VAL A 199 9.23 6.36 11.47
CA VAL A 199 7.89 6.47 10.90
C VAL A 199 8.01 6.73 9.41
N SER A 200 7.06 6.22 8.61
CA SER A 200 6.99 6.54 7.19
C SER A 200 5.96 7.64 6.95
N VAL A 201 6.35 8.66 6.20
CA VAL A 201 5.50 9.77 5.77
C VAL A 201 5.38 9.70 4.26
N ILE A 202 4.14 9.62 3.77
CA ILE A 202 3.82 9.74 2.36
C ILE A 202 3.90 11.22 2.01
N VAL A 203 4.75 11.54 1.03
CA VAL A 203 4.87 12.89 0.50
C VAL A 203 3.82 13.04 -0.60
N ASP A 204 2.94 14.02 -0.42
CA ASP A 204 1.94 14.40 -1.42
C ASP A 204 2.39 15.69 -2.10
N LEU A 205 2.65 15.64 -3.40
CA LEU A 205 3.08 16.81 -4.18
C LEU A 205 1.97 17.84 -4.38
N ALA A 206 0.71 17.45 -4.20
CA ALA A 206 -0.44 18.35 -4.29
C ALA A 206 -0.76 19.05 -2.96
N GLN A 207 -0.16 18.61 -1.84
CA GLN A 207 -0.41 19.17 -0.52
C GLN A 207 0.85 19.79 0.08
N ALA A 208 0.67 20.81 0.92
CA ALA A 208 1.78 21.48 1.59
C ALA A 208 2.47 20.60 2.65
N ASN A 209 1.78 19.56 3.14
CA ASN A 209 2.25 18.69 4.22
C ASN A 209 2.28 17.24 3.74
N GLY A 210 3.26 16.48 4.25
CA GLY A 210 3.24 15.03 4.15
C GLY A 210 2.15 14.43 5.06
N LYS A 211 1.88 13.13 4.88
CA LYS A 211 0.92 12.39 5.70
C LYS A 211 1.54 11.10 6.21
N SER A 212 1.46 10.83 7.50
CA SER A 212 1.89 9.54 8.07
C SER A 212 1.27 8.37 7.32
N GLU A 213 2.09 7.41 6.90
CA GLU A 213 1.63 6.11 6.44
C GLU A 213 1.05 5.36 7.65
N PRO A 214 -0.24 5.01 7.65
CA PRO A 214 -0.86 4.38 8.82
C PRO A 214 -0.16 3.08 9.22
N GLY A 215 0.19 2.97 10.50
CA GLY A 215 0.82 1.77 11.04
C GLY A 215 2.26 1.57 10.55
N SER A 216 2.96 2.64 10.21
CA SER A 216 4.38 2.62 9.81
C SER A 216 5.35 2.90 10.95
N GLU A 217 4.84 3.21 12.14
CA GLU A 217 5.61 3.51 13.33
C GLU A 217 6.30 2.25 13.85
N ARG A 218 7.62 2.31 13.96
CA ARG A 218 8.47 1.16 14.25
C ARG A 218 9.53 1.50 15.29
N THR A 219 9.84 0.53 16.14
CA THR A 219 11.02 0.58 17.02
C THR A 219 12.31 0.51 16.19
N ALA A 220 13.46 0.72 16.83
CA ALA A 220 14.75 0.59 16.17
C ALA A 220 14.97 -0.82 15.58
N ALA A 221 14.43 -1.85 16.22
CA ALA A 221 14.44 -3.23 15.71
C ALA A 221 13.33 -3.53 14.68
N GLY A 222 12.56 -2.54 14.26
CA GLY A 222 11.53 -2.72 13.24
C GLY A 222 10.22 -3.35 13.74
N GLN A 223 9.95 -3.31 15.05
CA GLN A 223 8.70 -3.80 15.63
C GLN A 223 7.63 -2.72 15.59
N THR A 224 6.37 -3.08 15.36
CA THR A 224 5.27 -2.10 15.35
C THR A 224 5.11 -1.40 16.70
N ILE A 225 5.02 -0.07 16.67
CA ILE A 225 4.64 0.74 17.82
C ILE A 225 3.11 0.93 17.77
N PRO A 226 2.35 0.47 18.78
CA PRO A 226 0.91 0.68 18.85
C PRO A 226 0.55 2.16 18.84
N LYS A 227 -0.59 2.52 18.26
CA LYS A 227 -1.08 3.92 18.23
C LYS A 227 -2.26 4.17 19.14
N GLN A 228 -2.89 3.11 19.62
CA GLN A 228 -4.12 3.15 20.40
C GLN A 228 -4.30 1.86 21.19
N ALA A 229 -5.21 1.89 22.17
CA ALA A 229 -5.43 0.79 23.10
C ALA A 229 -5.90 -0.52 22.42
N SER A 230 -6.58 -0.44 21.28
CA SER A 230 -7.01 -1.62 20.50
C SER A 230 -5.86 -2.33 19.79
N GLU A 231 -4.69 -1.68 19.66
CA GLU A 231 -3.48 -2.26 19.06
C GLU A 231 -2.54 -2.86 20.12
N LEU A 232 -2.93 -2.83 21.40
CA LEU A 232 -2.21 -3.46 22.51
C LEU A 232 -2.48 -4.97 22.58
N SER A 233 -2.12 -5.67 21.51
CA SER A 233 -2.11 -7.14 21.46
C SER A 233 -0.98 -7.57 20.55
N GLY A 234 0.00 -8.26 21.10
CA GLY A 234 1.24 -8.56 20.39
C GLY A 234 2.36 -9.02 21.30
N THR A 235 3.50 -9.33 20.67
CA THR A 235 4.74 -9.65 21.35
C THR A 235 5.84 -8.74 20.83
N TRP A 236 6.59 -8.14 21.74
CA TRP A 236 7.78 -7.35 21.45
C TRP A 236 8.98 -7.99 22.14
N THR A 237 10.09 -8.07 21.42
CA THR A 237 11.36 -8.65 21.91
C THR A 237 12.48 -7.65 21.73
N ASN A 238 13.47 -7.64 22.61
CA ASN A 238 14.58 -6.71 22.47
C ASN A 238 15.54 -7.08 21.32
N TYR A 239 15.39 -8.25 20.69
CA TYR A 239 16.30 -8.76 19.65
C TYR A 239 17.79 -8.65 20.04
N GLY A 240 18.11 -8.71 21.34
CA GLY A 240 19.48 -8.56 21.85
C GLY A 240 20.02 -7.13 21.98
N GLY A 241 19.21 -6.08 21.79
CA GLY A 241 19.69 -4.69 21.96
C GLY A 241 18.67 -3.54 21.87
N ASP A 242 17.43 -3.79 21.43
CA ASP A 242 16.35 -2.78 21.39
C ASP A 242 15.92 -2.38 22.80
N ASN A 243 15.69 -1.07 23.00
CA ASN A 243 15.22 -0.57 24.28
C ASN A 243 13.69 -0.63 24.32
N LEU A 244 13.15 -1.60 25.05
CA LEU A 244 11.70 -1.78 25.20
C LEU A 244 11.07 -0.96 26.35
N ALA A 245 11.86 -0.21 27.13
CA ALA A 245 11.30 0.60 28.22
C ALA A 245 10.29 1.67 27.74
N PRO A 246 10.51 2.38 26.62
CA PRO A 246 9.52 3.29 26.05
C PRO A 246 8.21 2.58 25.62
N MET A 247 8.30 1.32 25.16
CA MET A 247 7.12 0.52 24.83
C MET A 247 6.25 0.24 26.05
N VAL A 248 6.86 -0.09 27.19
CA VAL A 248 6.13 -0.27 28.46
C VAL A 248 5.42 1.01 28.89
N ALA A 249 6.11 2.15 28.82
CA ALA A 249 5.51 3.45 29.15
C ALA A 249 4.35 3.80 28.22
N LEU A 250 4.47 3.50 26.92
CA LEU A 250 3.40 3.70 25.94
C LEU A 250 2.17 2.82 26.24
N ILE A 251 2.39 1.53 26.54
CA ILE A 251 1.32 0.60 26.92
C ILE A 251 0.53 1.14 28.11
N GLN A 252 1.23 1.58 29.17
CA GLN A 252 0.59 2.15 30.36
C GLN A 252 -0.19 3.42 30.04
N ARG A 253 0.36 4.29 29.17
CA ARG A 253 -0.33 5.51 28.73
C ARG A 253 -1.63 5.24 27.98
N PHE A 254 -1.70 4.13 27.25
CA PHE A 254 -2.93 3.69 26.57
C PHE A 254 -3.87 2.86 27.46
N GLY A 255 -3.61 2.79 28.77
CA GLY A 255 -4.45 2.08 29.74
C GLY A 255 -4.15 0.59 29.87
N GLY A 256 -3.07 0.10 29.25
CA GLY A 256 -2.62 -1.27 29.40
C GLY A 256 -2.08 -1.55 30.80
N THR A 257 -2.44 -2.70 31.36
CA THR A 257 -1.93 -3.16 32.65
C THR A 257 -0.63 -3.93 32.43
N VAL A 258 0.43 -3.55 33.15
CA VAL A 258 1.75 -4.16 33.01
C VAL A 258 2.11 -4.92 34.27
N SER A 259 2.38 -6.22 34.11
CA SER A 259 2.94 -7.10 35.14
C SER A 259 4.37 -7.48 34.75
N PHE A 260 5.28 -7.48 35.72
CA PHE A 260 6.63 -7.98 35.50
C PHE A 260 6.72 -9.44 35.93
N SER A 261 7.30 -10.28 35.08
CA SER A 261 7.54 -11.69 35.32
C SER A 261 9.04 -11.97 35.44
N GLY A 262 9.40 -12.81 36.39
CA GLY A 262 10.79 -13.21 36.67
C GLY A 262 11.35 -12.64 37.97
N SER A 263 12.42 -13.28 38.47
CA SER A 263 13.17 -12.90 39.67
C SER A 263 14.19 -11.78 39.43
N GLY A 264 14.28 -11.25 38.21
CA GLY A 264 15.13 -10.11 37.88
C GLY A 264 14.63 -8.87 38.61
N GLY A 265 15.44 -8.35 39.54
CA GLY A 265 15.14 -7.12 40.26
C GLY A 265 14.87 -5.93 39.34
N THR A 266 14.46 -4.81 39.94
CA THR A 266 13.92 -3.63 39.26
C THR A 266 14.85 -2.97 38.21
N GLY A 267 16.10 -3.43 38.01
CA GLY A 267 17.04 -2.88 37.03
C GLY A 267 17.31 -3.70 35.75
N GLY A 268 16.88 -4.97 35.63
CA GLY A 268 17.23 -5.80 34.46
C GLY A 268 16.69 -5.28 33.13
N THR A 269 17.38 -5.53 32.01
CA THR A 269 16.94 -5.13 30.67
C THR A 269 15.67 -5.90 30.29
N ILE A 270 14.66 -5.19 29.76
CA ILE A 270 13.44 -5.82 29.26
C ILE A 270 13.80 -6.62 28.01
N THR A 271 13.61 -7.94 28.07
CA THR A 271 13.89 -8.85 26.95
C THR A 271 12.67 -9.12 26.11
N ARG A 272 11.48 -9.11 26.73
CA ARG A 272 10.22 -9.42 26.06
C ARG A 272 9.03 -8.76 26.74
N ILE A 273 8.04 -8.39 25.93
CA ILE A 273 6.72 -7.92 26.36
C ILE A 273 5.69 -8.74 25.59
N VAL A 274 4.72 -9.34 26.28
CA VAL A 274 3.60 -10.07 25.67
C VAL A 274 2.31 -9.44 26.17
N CYS A 275 1.46 -8.97 25.27
CA CYS A 275 0.17 -8.37 25.59
C CYS A 275 -0.99 -9.17 24.99
N VAL A 276 -2.01 -9.43 25.81
CA VAL A 276 -3.30 -9.99 25.39
C VAL A 276 -4.38 -9.06 25.92
N THR A 277 -5.18 -8.48 25.01
CA THR A 277 -6.34 -7.62 25.37
C THR A 277 -6.00 -6.60 26.47
N GLN A 278 -4.91 -5.83 26.27
CA GLN A 278 -4.38 -4.79 27.17
C GLN A 278 -3.73 -5.26 28.48
N THR A 279 -3.70 -6.55 28.78
CA THR A 279 -2.91 -7.10 29.89
C THR A 279 -1.57 -7.57 29.35
N CYS A 280 -0.50 -7.02 29.88
CA CYS A 280 0.85 -7.22 29.40
C CYS A 280 1.75 -7.84 30.47
N THR A 281 2.51 -8.84 30.08
CA THR A 281 3.56 -9.46 30.88
C THR A 281 4.91 -9.07 30.31
N VAL A 282 5.80 -8.58 31.17
CA VAL A 282 7.14 -8.11 30.81
C VAL A 282 8.17 -9.03 31.43
N GLU A 283 9.06 -9.56 30.60
CA GLU A 283 10.20 -10.39 31.02
C GLU A 283 11.47 -9.52 31.03
N ARG A 284 12.35 -9.78 32.00
CA ARG A 284 13.64 -9.11 32.15
C ARG A 284 14.76 -10.13 32.23
N SER A 285 15.94 -9.75 31.75
CA SER A 285 17.16 -10.52 32.01
C SER A 285 17.52 -10.42 33.49
N ALA A 286 17.99 -11.52 34.07
CA ALA A 286 18.70 -11.47 35.34
C ALA A 286 20.04 -10.74 35.13
N TYR A 287 20.46 -9.96 36.13
CA TYR A 287 21.79 -9.36 36.17
C TYR A 287 22.86 -10.43 36.41
#